data_AF-A0A7S0MHC7-F1
#
_entry.id   AF-A0A7S0MHC7-F1
#
_cell.length_a   1.000
_cell.length_b   1.000
_cell.length_c   1.000
_cell.angle_alpha   90.00
_cell.angle_beta   90.00
_cell.angle_gamma   90.00
#
_symmetry.space_group_name_H-M   'P 1'
#
loop_
_entity.id
_entity.type
_entity.pdbx_description
1 polymer ?
#
loop_
_entity_poly.entity_id
_entity_poly.type
_entity_poly.pdbx_seq_one_letter_code
_entity_poly.pdbx_strand_id
1 'polypeptide(L)'
;SAWSFSSRPLCAVQTHSGPRLRASPAAKKNGWIGRLTDFWRKKDLSLPRTKRLRGGMVIHSLSDLRSNDDGEMPPGAMDGPIDGEKLSKNFMGIYHEKQIGSLCAVHCLNNLVQDSLFDEIQLAEIGQSIDRAERQVAGGGLGAESGNVRADGFFSIQVIQQALQFRGLEMLPVDSSGAKGVLARPEKEVAFVCNRSEHWFSLRRVGAYWFDLNSMQTRPAVVSDTYLAMLLQQHRADGYSVFVVRGAFPPVPLERDRAALDAAAAACRQGASGAQG
;
A
#
# COMPACT_ATOMS: atom_id res chain seq x y z
N SER A 1 40.11 54.38 -29.10
CA SER A 1 40.30 53.22 -28.20
C SER A 1 39.98 51.94 -28.96
N ALA A 2 40.71 50.83 -28.86
CA ALA A 2 42.12 50.65 -28.51
C ALA A 2 42.59 49.26 -29.02
N TRP A 3 43.64 49.25 -29.84
CA TRP A 3 44.65 48.17 -29.99
C TRP A 3 44.26 46.81 -30.60
N SER A 4 45.28 46.21 -31.21
CA SER A 4 45.27 44.99 -32.04
C SER A 4 46.33 43.99 -31.55
N PHE A 5 46.52 42.91 -32.33
CA PHE A 5 47.61 41.89 -32.27
C PHE A 5 47.43 40.61 -31.43
N SER A 6 47.12 39.53 -32.15
CA SER A 6 47.98 38.33 -32.34
C SER A 6 48.64 37.63 -31.14
N SER A 7 48.37 36.33 -30.97
CA SER A 7 49.34 35.27 -31.37
C SER A 7 48.86 33.83 -31.13
N ARG A 8 49.32 32.91 -31.99
CA ARG A 8 49.45 31.45 -31.75
C ARG A 8 50.93 31.09 -31.85
N PRO A 9 51.40 29.99 -31.24
CA PRO A 9 51.79 28.84 -32.08
C PRO A 9 51.47 27.45 -31.47
N LEU A 10 51.85 26.40 -32.21
CA LEU A 10 51.55 24.98 -31.97
C LEU A 10 52.59 24.25 -31.11
N CYS A 11 52.22 23.10 -30.53
CA CYS A 11 53.10 21.92 -30.50
C CYS A 11 52.34 20.56 -30.38
N ALA A 12 52.78 19.59 -31.21
CA ALA A 12 52.83 18.12 -31.13
C ALA A 12 52.03 17.34 -30.04
N VAL A 13 51.19 16.33 -30.33
CA VAL A 13 51.32 15.02 -31.06
C VAL A 13 51.62 13.83 -30.12
N GLN A 14 50.92 12.69 -30.41
CA GLN A 14 51.03 11.33 -29.79
C GLN A 14 50.35 11.14 -28.39
N THR A 15 49.66 10.04 -28.02
CA THR A 15 49.18 8.82 -28.76
C THR A 15 48.02 8.07 -28.07
N HIS A 16 47.44 7.08 -28.78
CA HIS A 16 46.76 5.83 -28.34
C HIS A 16 45.41 5.81 -27.57
N SER A 17 44.45 5.22 -28.28
CA SER A 17 43.22 4.52 -27.87
C SER A 17 43.33 3.58 -26.65
N GLY A 18 42.34 3.67 -25.76
CA GLY A 18 41.95 2.63 -24.80
C GLY A 18 40.45 2.76 -24.45
N PRO A 19 39.69 1.65 -24.31
CA PRO A 19 38.24 1.73 -24.15
C PRO A 19 37.84 2.18 -22.74
N ARG A 20 37.08 3.28 -22.63
CA ARG A 20 36.38 3.63 -21.38
C ARG A 20 35.24 2.64 -21.14
N LEU A 21 35.44 1.71 -20.21
CA LEU A 21 34.37 0.94 -19.60
C LEU A 21 33.34 1.91 -18.99
N ARG A 22 32.10 1.85 -19.46
CA ARG A 22 30.98 2.55 -18.80
C ARG A 22 30.70 1.86 -17.47
N ALA A 23 30.95 2.56 -16.36
CA ALA A 23 30.39 2.16 -15.08
C ALA A 23 28.85 2.27 -15.15
N SER A 24 28.16 1.14 -15.01
CA SER A 24 26.70 1.10 -14.95
C SER A 24 26.21 1.58 -13.58
N PRO A 25 25.20 2.47 -13.48
CA PRO A 25 24.76 3.05 -12.21
C PRO A 25 23.83 2.09 -11.42
N ALA A 26 24.33 0.92 -11.03
CA ALA A 26 23.61 -0.06 -10.21
C ALA A 26 23.88 0.13 -8.71
N ALA A 27 23.52 1.29 -8.14
CA ALA A 27 23.78 1.60 -6.72
C ALA A 27 22.81 2.60 -6.06
N LYS A 28 21.49 2.38 -6.15
CA LYS A 28 20.47 3.12 -5.35
C LYS A 28 19.27 2.24 -4.95
N LYS A 29 19.45 1.28 -4.02
CA LYS A 29 18.33 0.55 -3.40
C LYS A 29 18.20 0.69 -1.87
N ASN A 30 19.25 1.05 -1.14
CA ASN A 30 19.25 0.89 0.33
C ASN A 30 19.08 2.20 1.14
N GLY A 31 18.86 3.34 0.47
CA GLY A 31 18.83 4.67 1.10
C GLY A 31 17.55 5.04 1.87
N TRP A 32 16.67 4.09 2.17
CA TRP A 32 15.39 4.35 2.87
C TRP A 32 15.40 3.79 4.30
N ILE A 33 16.13 2.69 4.55
CA ILE A 33 16.31 2.11 5.89
C ILE A 33 16.95 3.12 6.88
N GLY A 34 17.88 3.96 6.42
CA GLY A 34 18.41 5.06 7.25
C GLY A 34 17.38 6.15 7.58
N ARG A 35 16.47 6.44 6.65
CA ARG A 35 15.39 7.42 6.87
C ARG A 35 14.31 6.88 7.81
N LEU A 36 14.06 5.57 7.79
CA LEU A 36 13.29 4.84 8.81
C LEU A 36 13.86 5.06 10.21
N THR A 37 15.16 4.81 10.42
CA THR A 37 15.79 4.95 11.75
C THR A 37 15.81 6.39 12.26
N ASP A 38 16.01 7.38 11.39
CA ASP A 38 16.02 8.79 11.77
C ASP A 38 14.62 9.36 12.06
N PHE A 39 13.57 8.78 11.47
CA PHE A 39 12.18 9.13 11.75
C PHE A 39 11.77 8.73 13.17
N TRP A 40 12.06 7.50 13.59
CA TRP A 40 11.75 7.01 14.93
C TRP A 40 12.49 7.77 16.04
N ARG A 41 13.73 8.24 15.78
CA ARG A 41 14.48 9.12 16.70
C ARG A 41 13.75 10.44 17.03
N LYS A 42 12.79 10.87 16.21
CA LYS A 42 12.10 12.18 16.34
C LYS A 42 10.67 12.10 16.85
N LYS A 43 10.07 10.91 17.01
CA LYS A 43 8.65 10.76 17.34
C LYS A 43 8.46 10.04 18.67
N ASP A 44 8.57 10.81 19.76
CA ASP A 44 8.21 10.36 21.10
C ASP A 44 6.68 10.29 21.22
N LEU A 45 6.12 9.10 21.41
CA LEU A 45 4.67 8.88 21.51
C LEU A 45 4.34 7.60 22.28
N SER A 46 3.83 7.79 23.50
CA SER A 46 3.35 6.73 24.37
C SER A 46 1.98 6.19 23.93
N LEU A 47 1.82 4.87 23.90
CA LEU A 47 0.53 4.19 23.72
C LEU A 47 0.39 3.03 24.73
N PRO A 48 -0.84 2.73 25.21
CA PRO A 48 -1.05 1.80 26.32
C PRO A 48 -1.03 0.31 25.92
N ARG A 49 -0.57 -0.54 26.85
CA ARG A 49 -0.35 -1.98 26.67
C ARG A 49 -1.67 -2.77 26.70
N THR A 50 -1.98 -3.53 25.65
CA THR A 50 -3.02 -4.57 25.66
C THR A 50 -2.41 -5.96 25.87
N LYS A 51 -3.11 -6.84 26.59
CA LYS A 51 -2.62 -8.17 27.00
C LYS A 51 -2.81 -9.21 25.90
N ARG A 52 -1.79 -10.05 25.63
CA ARG A 52 -1.89 -11.25 24.77
C ARG A 52 -2.09 -12.52 25.60
N LEU A 53 -2.80 -13.50 25.03
CA LEU A 53 -2.83 -14.89 25.50
C LEU A 53 -1.70 -15.71 24.84
N ARG A 54 -1.34 -16.84 25.45
CA ARG A 54 -0.15 -17.65 25.10
C ARG A 54 -0.47 -18.82 24.17
N GLY A 55 0.47 -19.11 23.27
CA GLY A 55 0.72 -20.46 22.73
C GLY A 55 0.77 -20.54 21.20
N GLY A 56 1.84 -21.15 20.65
CA GLY A 56 1.85 -21.62 19.25
C GLY A 56 3.12 -21.41 18.43
N MET A 57 4.17 -22.21 18.72
CA MET A 57 5.25 -22.66 17.82
C MET A 57 6.05 -21.64 16.94
N VAL A 58 7.36 -21.62 17.15
CA VAL A 58 8.35 -20.87 16.34
C VAL A 58 8.82 -21.74 15.17
N ILE A 59 8.93 -21.17 13.96
CA ILE A 59 9.64 -21.79 12.82
C ILE A 59 10.96 -21.05 12.61
N HIS A 60 12.07 -21.78 12.61
CA HIS A 60 13.41 -21.24 12.41
C HIS A 60 13.85 -21.39 10.95
N SER A 61 14.12 -20.26 10.29
CA SER A 61 14.76 -20.14 8.95
C SER A 61 13.89 -20.46 7.72
N LEU A 62 14.15 -19.70 6.65
CA LEU A 62 13.56 -19.79 5.30
C LEU A 62 14.13 -20.96 4.46
N SER A 63 14.72 -21.96 5.10
CA SER A 63 15.43 -23.06 4.42
C SER A 63 14.50 -24.21 4.01
N ASP A 64 13.40 -24.41 4.74
CA ASP A 64 12.65 -25.68 4.73
C ASP A 64 11.55 -25.75 3.65
N LEU A 65 11.45 -24.74 2.79
CA LEU A 65 10.54 -24.74 1.62
C LEU A 65 11.10 -25.50 0.40
N ARG A 66 12.24 -26.20 0.53
CA ARG A 66 12.91 -26.91 -0.57
C ARG A 66 13.54 -28.25 -0.19
N SER A 67 12.72 -29.20 0.27
CA SER A 67 13.04 -30.63 0.13
C SER A 67 11.80 -31.52 0.19
N ASN A 68 11.54 -32.19 -0.93
CA ASN A 68 10.88 -33.48 -1.12
C ASN A 68 9.45 -33.68 -0.58
N ASP A 69 8.50 -33.75 -1.51
CA ASP A 69 7.59 -34.89 -1.57
C ASP A 69 7.45 -35.33 -3.03
N ASP A 70 7.98 -36.50 -3.35
CA ASP A 70 8.06 -37.09 -4.70
C ASP A 70 6.77 -37.87 -5.06
N GLY A 71 5.63 -37.33 -4.62
CA GLY A 71 4.28 -37.84 -4.92
C GLY A 71 3.89 -37.57 -6.38
N GLU A 72 3.57 -38.65 -7.11
CA GLU A 72 3.16 -38.61 -8.51
C GLU A 72 1.83 -37.84 -8.68
N MET A 73 1.92 -36.57 -9.09
CA MET A 73 0.75 -35.69 -9.28
C MET A 73 -0.13 -36.16 -10.45
N PRO A 74 -1.46 -36.25 -10.29
CA PRO A 74 -2.34 -36.74 -11.34
C PRO A 74 -2.36 -35.79 -12.55
N PRO A 75 -2.23 -36.30 -13.80
CA PRO A 75 -2.21 -35.48 -15.00
C PRO A 75 -3.59 -34.86 -15.25
N GLY A 76 -3.73 -33.57 -14.99
CA GLY A 76 -4.97 -32.80 -15.19
C GLY A 76 -5.21 -31.66 -14.18
N ALA A 77 -4.44 -31.58 -13.09
CA ALA A 77 -4.66 -30.60 -12.02
C ALA A 77 -3.95 -29.23 -12.20
N MET A 78 -3.42 -28.90 -13.38
CA MET A 78 -2.52 -27.74 -13.60
C MET A 78 -2.93 -26.83 -14.77
N ASP A 79 -4.24 -26.64 -15.01
CA ASP A 79 -4.78 -25.62 -15.93
C ASP A 79 -5.77 -24.63 -15.26
N GLY A 80 -5.91 -24.71 -13.94
CA GLY A 80 -6.62 -23.70 -13.16
C GLY A 80 -5.80 -22.41 -13.06
N PRO A 81 -6.35 -21.21 -13.35
CA PRO A 81 -5.68 -19.98 -12.98
C PRO A 81 -5.43 -19.93 -11.48
N ILE A 82 -4.21 -19.56 -11.08
CA ILE A 82 -3.95 -19.09 -9.72
C ILE A 82 -4.79 -17.83 -9.53
N ASP A 83 -5.66 -17.83 -8.52
CA ASP A 83 -6.75 -16.86 -8.34
C ASP A 83 -6.23 -15.42 -8.15
N GLY A 84 -6.00 -14.73 -9.27
CA GLY A 84 -5.48 -13.36 -9.31
C GLY A 84 -4.79 -12.98 -10.62
N GLU A 85 -4.18 -13.93 -11.34
CA GLU A 85 -3.36 -13.60 -12.53
C GLU A 85 -4.16 -13.21 -13.79
N LYS A 86 -5.48 -13.48 -13.86
CA LYS A 86 -6.27 -13.36 -15.10
C LYS A 86 -7.22 -12.15 -15.17
N LEU A 87 -7.17 -11.20 -14.23
CA LEU A 87 -8.02 -10.00 -14.26
C LEU A 87 -7.18 -8.73 -14.38
N SER A 88 -7.55 -7.86 -15.33
CA SER A 88 -6.86 -6.60 -15.54
C SER A 88 -7.00 -5.70 -14.32
N LYS A 89 -5.86 -5.32 -13.70
CA LYS A 89 -5.79 -4.34 -12.59
C LYS A 89 -6.35 -2.95 -12.93
N ASN A 90 -6.77 -2.74 -14.18
CA ASN A 90 -7.39 -1.54 -14.70
C ASN A 90 -8.82 -1.85 -15.14
N PHE A 91 -9.81 -1.25 -14.47
CA PHE A 91 -11.22 -1.25 -14.82
C PHE A 91 -11.59 0.12 -15.41
N MET A 92 -11.56 0.23 -16.74
CA MET A 92 -11.96 1.47 -17.47
C MET A 92 -11.24 2.75 -17.02
N GLY A 93 -9.98 2.66 -16.60
CA GLY A 93 -9.16 3.76 -16.08
C GLY A 93 -9.09 3.82 -14.55
N ILE A 94 -9.90 3.03 -13.84
CA ILE A 94 -9.86 2.88 -12.38
C ILE A 94 -8.91 1.74 -12.03
N TYR A 95 -7.99 1.98 -11.12
CA TYR A 95 -7.09 0.95 -10.63
C TYR A 95 -7.80 0.07 -9.58
N HIS A 96 -7.78 -1.25 -9.77
CA HIS A 96 -8.41 -2.22 -8.87
C HIS A 96 -7.66 -3.56 -8.89
N GLU A 97 -6.82 -3.77 -7.89
CA GLU A 97 -6.29 -5.08 -7.54
C GLU A 97 -7.34 -5.87 -6.75
N LYS A 98 -7.64 -7.06 -7.25
CA LYS A 98 -8.26 -8.12 -6.44
C LYS A 98 -7.21 -8.75 -5.53
N GLN A 99 -7.65 -9.23 -4.37
CA GLN A 99 -6.74 -9.91 -3.45
C GLN A 99 -6.46 -11.34 -3.86
N ILE A 100 -5.23 -11.74 -3.58
CA ILE A 100 -4.76 -13.13 -3.66
C ILE A 100 -4.49 -13.58 -2.23
N GLY A 101 -5.17 -14.64 -1.81
CA GLY A 101 -5.17 -15.09 -0.41
C GLY A 101 -5.59 -13.98 0.56
N SER A 102 -4.77 -13.76 1.59
CA SER A 102 -5.06 -12.91 2.75
C SER A 102 -4.37 -11.54 2.72
N LEU A 103 -3.65 -11.20 1.65
CA LEU A 103 -2.85 -9.96 1.51
C LEU A 103 -3.68 -8.68 1.31
N CYS A 104 -4.87 -8.62 1.92
CA CYS A 104 -5.84 -7.52 1.82
C CYS A 104 -5.24 -6.14 2.09
N ALA A 105 -4.26 -6.01 3.00
CA ALA A 105 -3.61 -4.73 3.29
C ALA A 105 -2.82 -4.17 2.09
N VAL A 106 -2.13 -5.01 1.32
CA VAL A 106 -1.36 -4.59 0.13
C VAL A 106 -2.31 -4.05 -0.93
N HIS A 107 -3.35 -4.82 -1.25
CA HIS A 107 -4.33 -4.46 -2.28
C HIS A 107 -5.20 -3.27 -1.84
N CYS A 108 -5.60 -3.19 -0.58
CA CYS A 108 -6.28 -2.03 0.01
C CYS A 108 -5.47 -0.75 -0.22
N LEU A 109 -4.16 -0.78 0.05
CA LEU A 109 -3.26 0.37 -0.14
C LEU A 109 -3.03 0.72 -1.61
N ASN A 110 -2.80 -0.26 -2.48
CA ASN A 110 -2.63 -0.03 -3.92
C ASN A 110 -3.91 0.55 -4.55
N ASN A 111 -5.07 0.01 -4.18
CA ASN A 111 -6.38 0.54 -4.58
C ASN A 111 -6.60 1.97 -4.06
N LEU A 112 -6.22 2.26 -2.82
CA LEU A 112 -6.34 3.58 -2.21
C LEU A 112 -5.53 4.66 -2.95
N VAL A 113 -4.31 4.33 -3.40
CA VAL A 113 -3.42 5.25 -4.14
C VAL A 113 -3.60 5.19 -5.65
N GLN A 114 -4.42 4.27 -6.15
CA GLN A 114 -4.71 4.00 -7.55
C GLN A 114 -3.47 3.57 -8.39
N ASP A 115 -2.51 2.88 -7.77
CA ASP A 115 -1.28 2.41 -8.41
C ASP A 115 -0.59 1.28 -7.58
N SER A 116 0.27 0.47 -8.20
CA SER A 116 0.98 -0.66 -7.59
C SER A 116 2.22 -0.19 -6.79
N LEU A 117 2.03 0.69 -5.81
CA LEU A 117 3.10 1.35 -5.06
C LEU A 117 3.57 0.62 -3.80
N PHE A 118 2.83 -0.40 -3.38
CA PHE A 118 3.10 -1.23 -2.22
C PHE A 118 3.18 -2.70 -2.63
N ASP A 119 4.14 -3.42 -2.04
CA ASP A 119 4.28 -4.86 -2.15
C ASP A 119 4.36 -5.49 -0.75
N GLU A 120 4.14 -6.79 -0.69
CA GLU A 120 4.15 -7.57 0.56
C GLU A 120 5.49 -7.45 1.31
N ILE A 121 6.61 -7.46 0.58
CA ILE A 121 7.96 -7.45 1.15
C ILE A 121 8.21 -6.11 1.85
N GLN A 122 7.84 -4.98 1.23
CA GLN A 122 7.93 -3.65 1.82
C GLN A 122 7.09 -3.54 3.10
N LEU A 123 5.86 -4.06 3.11
CA LEU A 123 5.02 -4.06 4.31
C LEU A 123 5.60 -4.95 5.41
N ALA A 124 6.15 -6.12 5.06
CA ALA A 124 6.81 -7.03 5.99
C ALA A 124 8.06 -6.40 6.62
N GLU A 125 8.91 -5.73 5.82
CA GLU A 125 10.08 -4.99 6.30
C GLU A 125 9.69 -3.85 7.27
N ILE A 126 8.61 -3.12 6.98
CA ILE A 126 8.07 -2.08 7.87
C ILE A 126 7.62 -2.70 9.21
N GLY A 127 6.86 -3.80 9.17
CA GLY A 127 6.41 -4.50 10.37
C GLY A 127 7.58 -4.98 11.23
N GLN A 128 8.55 -5.67 10.64
CA GLN A 128 9.78 -6.07 11.34
C GLN A 128 10.57 -4.88 11.90
N SER A 129 10.50 -3.71 11.26
CA SER A 129 11.15 -2.50 11.77
C SER A 129 10.43 -1.92 12.98
N ILE A 130 9.10 -1.97 13.02
CA ILE A 130 8.29 -1.62 14.19
C ILE A 130 8.60 -2.60 15.32
N ASP A 131 8.63 -3.91 15.03
CA ASP A 131 8.95 -4.97 16.00
C ASP A 131 10.32 -4.76 16.67
N ARG A 132 11.34 -4.37 15.90
CA ARG A 132 12.66 -4.04 16.42
C ARG A 132 12.64 -2.81 17.33
N ALA A 133 11.88 -1.77 16.96
CA ALA A 133 11.74 -0.56 17.76
C ALA A 133 11.00 -0.83 19.08
N GLU A 134 9.89 -1.58 19.04
CA GLU A 134 9.12 -1.97 20.23
C GLU A 134 9.97 -2.78 21.22
N ARG A 135 10.80 -3.72 20.74
CA ARG A 135 11.73 -4.49 21.58
C ARG A 135 12.82 -3.63 22.25
N GLN A 136 13.30 -2.60 21.56
CA GLN A 136 14.28 -1.66 22.11
C GLN A 136 13.66 -0.80 23.24
N VAL A 137 12.45 -0.29 23.04
CA VAL A 137 11.72 0.50 24.04
C VAL A 137 11.28 -0.36 25.23
N ALA A 138 10.88 -1.61 25.00
CA ALA A 138 10.45 -2.55 26.04
C ALA A 138 11.58 -3.15 26.89
N GLY A 139 12.83 -2.70 26.71
CA GLY A 139 13.96 -3.07 27.57
C GLY A 139 14.43 -4.53 27.43
N GLY A 140 14.22 -5.17 26.27
CA GLY A 140 14.72 -6.53 26.01
C GLY A 140 13.98 -7.66 26.74
N GLY A 141 12.82 -7.39 27.34
CA GLY A 141 12.00 -8.43 27.98
C GLY A 141 11.52 -9.50 27.00
N LEU A 142 11.98 -10.74 27.16
CA LEU A 142 11.50 -11.93 26.46
C LEU A 142 10.01 -12.14 26.74
N GLY A 143 9.12 -11.79 25.81
CA GLY A 143 7.67 -12.02 26.03
C GLY A 143 6.68 -11.34 25.09
N ALA A 144 7.11 -10.44 24.19
CA ALA A 144 6.27 -9.89 23.15
C ALA A 144 6.87 -10.16 21.77
N GLU A 145 6.47 -11.29 21.17
CA GLU A 145 6.43 -11.37 19.72
C GLU A 145 5.34 -10.40 19.25
N SER A 146 5.77 -9.21 18.87
CA SER A 146 4.96 -8.18 18.25
C SER A 146 4.49 -8.72 16.89
N GLY A 147 3.29 -9.30 16.88
CA GLY A 147 2.67 -9.81 15.66
C GLY A 147 2.12 -8.68 14.79
N ASN A 148 3.00 -7.80 14.31
CA ASN A 148 2.67 -6.74 13.35
C ASN A 148 2.53 -7.27 11.92
N VAL A 149 3.17 -8.42 11.66
CA VAL A 149 3.01 -9.25 10.46
C VAL A 149 2.74 -10.66 10.95
N ARG A 150 1.75 -11.34 10.39
CA ARG A 150 1.47 -12.76 10.62
C ARG A 150 1.83 -13.58 9.39
N ALA A 151 2.16 -14.85 9.58
CA ALA A 151 2.51 -15.78 8.50
C ALA A 151 1.34 -16.07 7.54
N ASP A 152 0.11 -15.73 7.93
CA ASP A 152 -1.09 -15.78 7.10
C ASP A 152 -1.33 -14.50 6.27
N GLY A 153 -0.37 -13.56 6.22
CA GLY A 153 -0.48 -12.34 5.42
C GLY A 153 -1.26 -11.19 6.08
N PHE A 154 -1.68 -11.32 7.34
CA PHE A 154 -2.26 -10.20 8.07
C PHE A 154 -1.21 -9.15 8.50
N PHE A 155 -1.53 -7.88 8.28
CA PHE A 155 -0.73 -6.72 8.69
C PHE A 155 -1.49 -5.86 9.71
N SER A 156 -0.78 -5.41 10.75
CA SER A 156 -1.35 -4.52 11.77
C SER A 156 -1.59 -3.11 11.23
N ILE A 157 -2.47 -2.39 11.92
CA ILE A 157 -2.73 -0.97 11.65
C ILE A 157 -1.46 -0.11 11.67
N GLN A 158 -0.50 -0.39 12.55
CA GLN A 158 0.74 0.38 12.66
C GLN A 158 1.58 0.28 11.39
N VAL A 159 1.64 -0.92 10.77
CA VAL A 159 2.32 -1.13 9.47
C VAL A 159 1.68 -0.26 8.38
N ILE A 160 0.35 -0.28 8.29
CA ILE A 160 -0.42 0.46 7.28
C ILE A 160 -0.26 1.97 7.49
N GLN A 161 -0.37 2.46 8.73
CA GLN A 161 -0.13 3.87 9.07
C GLN A 161 1.28 4.32 8.71
N GLN A 162 2.29 3.48 8.96
CA GLN A 162 3.69 3.81 8.70
C GLN A 162 4.01 3.78 7.18
N ALA A 163 3.45 2.81 6.45
CA ALA A 163 3.57 2.71 4.99
C ALA A 163 2.98 3.94 4.28
N LEU A 164 1.78 4.39 4.71
CA LEU A 164 1.15 5.62 4.22
C LEU A 164 1.98 6.86 4.57
N GLN A 165 2.47 6.98 5.81
CA GLN A 165 3.30 8.11 6.25
C GLN A 165 4.54 8.31 5.36
N PHE A 166 5.20 7.23 4.92
CA PHE A 166 6.34 7.36 4.01
C PHE A 166 6.00 7.78 2.59
N ARG A 167 4.73 7.68 2.16
CA ARG A 167 4.23 8.22 0.89
C ARG A 167 3.64 9.63 1.05
N GLY A 168 3.76 10.25 2.23
CA GLY A 168 3.20 11.58 2.50
C GLY A 168 1.68 11.57 2.74
N LEU A 169 1.15 10.42 3.16
CA LEU A 169 -0.26 10.22 3.49
C LEU A 169 -0.42 9.96 4.99
N GLU A 170 -1.38 10.62 5.61
CA GLU A 170 -1.72 10.47 7.03
C GLU A 170 -3.03 9.70 7.17
N MET A 171 -3.04 8.64 7.98
CA MET A 171 -4.23 7.84 8.30
C MET A 171 -4.65 8.03 9.75
N LEU A 172 -5.82 8.63 9.95
CA LEU A 172 -6.38 8.99 11.25
C LEU A 172 -7.70 8.24 11.51
N PRO A 173 -7.94 7.71 12.72
CA PRO A 173 -9.27 7.18 13.09
C PRO A 173 -10.31 8.28 12.97
N VAL A 174 -11.50 7.98 12.41
CA VAL A 174 -12.58 8.99 12.26
C VAL A 174 -13.07 9.56 13.59
N ASP A 175 -12.87 8.83 14.68
CA ASP A 175 -13.23 9.22 16.05
C ASP A 175 -12.11 10.00 16.77
N SER A 176 -10.96 10.22 16.10
CA SER A 176 -9.86 11.00 16.65
C SER A 176 -10.13 12.52 16.62
N SER A 177 -9.44 13.27 17.47
CA SER A 177 -9.55 14.74 17.53
C SER A 177 -9.16 15.44 16.21
N GLY A 178 -8.26 14.85 15.41
CA GLY A 178 -7.87 15.35 14.08
C GLY A 178 -8.86 15.05 12.95
N ALA A 179 -9.82 14.16 13.19
CA ALA A 179 -10.87 13.77 12.24
C ALA A 179 -12.25 14.37 12.59
N LYS A 180 -12.33 15.34 13.52
CA LYS A 180 -13.59 16.02 13.87
C LYS A 180 -14.30 16.58 12.64
N GLY A 181 -15.58 16.27 12.52
CA GLY A 181 -16.43 16.74 11.42
C GLY A 181 -16.36 15.90 10.14
N VAL A 182 -15.46 14.92 10.03
CA VAL A 182 -15.35 14.01 8.87
C VAL A 182 -16.68 13.29 8.62
N LEU A 183 -17.25 12.67 9.65
CA LEU A 183 -18.52 11.94 9.52
C LEU A 183 -19.73 12.83 9.24
N ALA A 184 -19.63 14.15 9.48
CA ALA A 184 -20.70 15.09 9.17
C ALA A 184 -20.69 15.54 7.71
N ARG A 185 -19.51 15.47 7.04
CA ARG A 185 -19.31 15.82 5.63
C ARG A 185 -18.25 14.94 4.97
N PRO A 186 -18.48 13.62 4.85
CA PRO A 186 -17.48 12.68 4.33
C PRO A 186 -17.21 12.91 2.84
N GLU A 187 -18.15 13.55 2.11
CA GLU A 187 -18.00 13.94 0.70
C GLU A 187 -16.90 14.98 0.47
N LYS A 188 -16.31 15.56 1.52
CA LYS A 188 -15.20 16.52 1.42
C LYS A 188 -13.83 15.87 1.56
N GLU A 189 -13.78 14.63 2.02
CA GLU A 189 -12.53 13.86 2.05
C GLU A 189 -12.23 13.28 0.66
N VAL A 190 -11.06 12.64 0.54
CA VAL A 190 -10.62 12.02 -0.73
C VAL A 190 -10.53 10.50 -0.60
N ALA A 191 -10.35 9.98 0.61
CA ALA A 191 -10.15 8.55 0.83
C ALA A 191 -10.46 8.12 2.28
N PHE A 192 -10.97 6.90 2.40
CA PHE A 192 -11.13 6.17 3.65
C PHE A 192 -10.49 4.78 3.55
N VAL A 193 -10.00 4.28 4.67
CA VAL A 193 -9.61 2.88 4.87
C VAL A 193 -10.50 2.30 5.96
N CYS A 194 -11.03 1.12 5.72
CA CYS A 194 -11.93 0.40 6.60
C CYS A 194 -11.34 -0.96 6.96
N ASN A 195 -11.58 -1.42 8.19
CA ASN A 195 -11.31 -2.79 8.62
C ASN A 195 -12.58 -3.40 9.21
N ARG A 196 -12.97 -4.59 8.73
CA ARG A 196 -13.89 -5.50 9.43
C ARG A 196 -13.24 -6.87 9.56
N SER A 197 -13.21 -7.40 10.77
CA SER A 197 -12.84 -8.80 11.05
C SER A 197 -11.54 -9.22 10.33
N GLU A 198 -10.48 -8.41 10.53
CA GLU A 198 -9.15 -8.58 9.95
C GLU A 198 -9.04 -8.32 8.42
N HIS A 199 -10.13 -7.99 7.73
CA HIS A 199 -10.12 -7.60 6.32
C HIS A 199 -10.02 -6.09 6.12
N TRP A 200 -9.00 -5.65 5.37
CA TRP A 200 -8.77 -4.26 5.00
C TRP A 200 -9.32 -3.92 3.61
N PHE A 201 -10.04 -2.80 3.47
CA PHE A 201 -10.49 -2.28 2.18
C PHE A 201 -10.52 -0.74 2.16
N SER A 202 -10.54 -0.17 0.96
CA SER A 202 -10.50 1.29 0.75
C SER A 202 -11.72 1.81 0.01
N LEU A 203 -12.19 2.99 0.45
CA LEU A 203 -13.13 3.82 -0.30
C LEU A 203 -12.34 5.01 -0.86
N ARG A 204 -12.36 5.20 -2.17
CA ARG A 204 -11.56 6.23 -2.84
C ARG A 204 -12.44 7.14 -3.70
N ARG A 205 -12.27 8.44 -3.55
CA ARG A 205 -12.81 9.43 -4.49
C ARG A 205 -11.90 9.54 -5.71
N VAL A 206 -12.49 9.48 -6.89
CA VAL A 206 -11.82 9.79 -8.17
C VAL A 206 -12.71 10.82 -8.88
N GLY A 207 -12.22 12.06 -8.97
CA GLY A 207 -12.99 13.20 -9.45
C GLY A 207 -14.29 13.42 -8.64
N ALA A 208 -15.45 13.22 -9.29
CA ALA A 208 -16.76 13.46 -8.68
C ALA A 208 -17.44 12.20 -8.12
N TYR A 209 -16.82 11.02 -8.19
CA TYR A 209 -17.42 9.76 -7.72
C TYR A 209 -16.59 9.11 -6.62
N TRP A 210 -17.29 8.45 -5.69
CA TRP A 210 -16.68 7.53 -4.75
C TRP A 210 -16.77 6.10 -5.28
N PHE A 211 -15.69 5.36 -5.07
CA PHE A 211 -15.59 3.96 -5.39
C PHE A 211 -15.26 3.15 -4.13
N ASP A 212 -16.03 2.10 -3.88
CA ASP A 212 -15.62 1.00 -3.03
C ASP A 212 -14.67 0.11 -3.84
N LEU A 213 -13.45 -0.04 -3.33
CA LEU A 213 -12.36 -0.78 -3.93
C LEU A 213 -11.96 -1.98 -3.07
N ASN A 214 -12.91 -2.57 -2.35
CA ASN A 214 -12.73 -3.83 -1.66
C ASN A 214 -12.22 -4.92 -2.61
N SER A 215 -11.01 -5.39 -2.33
CA SER A 215 -10.26 -6.35 -3.14
C SER A 215 -10.90 -7.74 -3.26
N MET A 216 -11.93 -8.04 -2.46
CA MET A 216 -12.76 -9.23 -2.64
C MET A 216 -13.75 -9.09 -3.81
N GLN A 217 -14.12 -7.86 -4.19
CA GLN A 217 -15.06 -7.60 -5.30
C GLN A 217 -14.38 -7.81 -6.66
N THR A 218 -15.14 -8.32 -7.63
CA THR A 218 -14.64 -8.57 -9.00
C THR A 218 -14.39 -7.30 -9.80
N ARG A 219 -14.94 -6.16 -9.36
CA ARG A 219 -14.82 -4.82 -9.96
C ARG A 219 -15.09 -3.76 -8.89
N PRO A 220 -14.68 -2.49 -9.09
CA PRO A 220 -15.12 -1.37 -8.26
C PRO A 220 -16.63 -1.18 -8.25
N ALA A 221 -17.19 -0.80 -7.10
CA ALA A 221 -18.59 -0.38 -6.96
C ALA A 221 -18.69 1.13 -6.70
N VAL A 222 -19.67 1.82 -7.28
CA VAL A 222 -19.88 3.26 -7.06
C VAL A 222 -20.71 3.51 -5.81
N VAL A 223 -20.24 4.44 -4.98
CA VAL A 223 -20.91 4.97 -3.80
C VAL A 223 -21.35 6.41 -4.12
N SER A 224 -22.59 6.79 -3.79
CA SER A 224 -23.03 8.20 -3.87
C SER A 224 -22.63 8.97 -2.61
N ASP A 225 -22.45 10.29 -2.70
CA ASP A 225 -22.14 11.12 -1.53
C ASP A 225 -23.16 10.96 -0.39
N THR A 226 -24.45 10.83 -0.75
CA THR A 226 -25.55 10.56 0.20
C THR A 226 -25.43 9.19 0.86
N TYR A 227 -25.06 8.15 0.10
CA TYR A 227 -24.92 6.80 0.62
C TYR A 227 -23.64 6.63 1.43
N LEU A 228 -22.55 7.34 1.09
CA LEU A 228 -21.27 7.31 1.80
C LEU A 228 -21.43 7.64 3.29
N ALA A 229 -22.18 8.69 3.63
CA ALA A 229 -22.42 9.05 5.03
C ALA A 229 -23.15 7.94 5.80
N MET A 230 -24.19 7.36 5.21
CA MET A 230 -24.93 6.24 5.80
C MET A 230 -24.06 4.98 5.92
N LEU A 231 -23.27 4.67 4.89
CA LEU A 231 -22.36 3.52 4.84
C LEU A 231 -21.30 3.59 5.95
N LEU A 232 -20.64 4.74 6.11
CA LEU A 232 -19.64 4.95 7.16
C LEU A 232 -20.26 4.88 8.57
N GLN A 233 -21.49 5.39 8.75
CA GLN A 233 -22.21 5.27 10.01
C GLN A 233 -22.58 3.81 10.31
N GLN A 234 -23.08 3.07 9.31
CA GLN A 234 -23.42 1.65 9.43
C GLN A 234 -22.18 0.81 9.75
N HIS A 235 -21.07 1.01 9.04
CA HIS A 235 -19.80 0.35 9.33
C HIS A 235 -19.36 0.55 10.78
N ARG A 236 -19.45 1.76 11.32
CA ARG A 236 -19.12 2.01 12.74
C ARG A 236 -20.08 1.29 13.70
N ALA A 237 -21.38 1.23 13.39
CA ALA A 237 -22.35 0.48 14.18
C ALA A 237 -22.09 -1.04 14.16
N ASP A 238 -21.65 -1.57 13.02
CA ASP A 238 -21.26 -2.96 12.81
C ASP A 238 -19.83 -3.29 13.35
N GLY A 239 -19.21 -2.36 14.08
CA GLY A 239 -17.90 -2.56 14.73
C GLY A 239 -16.68 -2.44 13.81
N TYR A 240 -16.82 -1.86 12.61
CA TYR A 240 -15.68 -1.62 11.72
C TYR A 240 -14.78 -0.53 12.30
N SER A 241 -13.47 -0.70 12.15
CA SER A 241 -12.52 0.40 12.37
C SER A 241 -12.39 1.23 11.10
N VAL A 242 -12.79 2.50 11.15
CA VAL A 242 -12.82 3.41 10.00
C VAL A 242 -11.78 4.52 10.18
N PHE A 243 -11.00 4.76 9.12
CA PHE A 243 -9.93 5.74 9.09
C PHE A 243 -10.08 6.66 7.89
N VAL A 244 -9.89 7.95 8.10
CA VAL A 244 -9.76 8.94 7.01
C VAL A 244 -8.30 8.99 6.57
N VAL A 245 -8.04 9.09 5.28
CA VAL A 245 -6.69 9.25 4.73
C VAL A 245 -6.56 10.56 3.97
N ARG A 246 -5.59 11.39 4.39
CA ARG A 246 -5.32 12.72 3.84
C ARG A 246 -3.86 12.85 3.42
N GLY A 247 -3.55 13.79 2.53
CA GLY A 247 -2.18 14.06 2.08
C GLY A 247 -2.05 14.16 0.57
N ALA A 248 -0.82 14.04 0.08
CA ALA A 248 -0.50 14.15 -1.34
C ALA A 248 -0.72 12.82 -2.07
N PHE A 249 -1.94 12.57 -2.54
CA PHE A 249 -2.24 11.41 -3.39
C PHE A 249 -1.61 11.53 -4.78
N PRO A 250 -1.22 10.40 -5.42
CA PRO A 250 -0.85 10.39 -6.83
C PRO A 250 -1.98 10.92 -7.73
N PRO A 251 -1.66 11.62 -8.84
CA PRO A 251 -2.67 12.09 -9.78
C PRO A 251 -3.23 10.91 -10.58
N VAL A 252 -4.55 10.75 -10.59
CA VAL A 252 -5.22 9.68 -11.34
C VAL A 252 -5.54 10.18 -12.76
N PRO A 253 -5.03 9.55 -13.84
CA PRO A 253 -5.24 10.05 -15.21
C PRO A 253 -6.71 10.21 -15.60
N LEU A 254 -7.58 9.33 -15.11
CA LEU A 254 -9.02 9.33 -15.34
C LEU A 254 -9.71 10.63 -14.86
N GLU A 255 -9.16 11.34 -13.87
CA GLU A 255 -9.74 12.60 -13.37
C GLU A 255 -9.68 13.75 -14.40
N ARG A 256 -8.84 13.60 -15.45
CA ARG A 256 -8.71 14.59 -16.53
C ARG A 256 -9.70 14.38 -17.67
N ASP A 257 -10.27 13.17 -17.80
CA ASP A 257 -11.27 12.83 -18.81
C ASP A 257 -12.62 12.59 -18.15
N ARG A 258 -13.45 13.63 -18.17
CA ARG A 258 -14.78 13.60 -17.58
C ARG A 258 -15.69 12.56 -18.24
N ALA A 259 -15.57 12.36 -19.56
CA ALA A 259 -16.43 11.44 -20.29
C ALA A 259 -16.06 9.98 -19.98
N ALA A 260 -14.76 9.67 -19.94
CA ALA A 260 -14.28 8.36 -19.51
C ALA A 260 -14.64 8.06 -18.04
N LEU A 261 -14.51 9.04 -17.14
CA LEU A 261 -14.89 8.89 -15.73
C LEU A 261 -16.40 8.62 -15.57
N ASP A 262 -17.25 9.32 -16.32
CA ASP A 262 -18.71 9.14 -16.29
C ASP A 262 -19.12 7.76 -16.83
N ALA A 263 -18.44 7.29 -17.89
CA ALA A 263 -18.62 5.95 -18.43
C ALA A 263 -18.17 4.84 -17.46
N ALA A 264 -16.99 4.99 -16.83
CA ALA A 264 -16.49 4.04 -15.84
C ALA A 264 -17.43 3.95 -14.63
N ALA A 265 -17.89 5.09 -14.12
CA ALA A 265 -18.87 5.14 -13.02
C ALA A 265 -20.23 4.53 -13.42
N ALA A 266 -20.66 4.65 -14.68
CA ALA A 266 -21.87 3.99 -15.17
C ALA A 266 -21.71 2.46 -15.24
N ALA A 267 -20.56 1.96 -15.70
CA ALA A 267 -20.26 0.53 -15.75
C ALA A 267 -20.21 -0.10 -14.34
N CYS A 268 -19.58 0.57 -13.37
CA CYS A 268 -19.56 0.15 -11.97
C CYS A 268 -20.97 0.02 -11.37
N ARG A 269 -21.88 0.96 -11.67
CA ARG A 269 -23.28 0.92 -11.18
C ARG A 269 -24.04 -0.31 -11.68
N GLN A 270 -23.91 -0.64 -12.98
CA GLN A 270 -24.61 -1.79 -13.58
C GLN A 270 -24.14 -3.14 -13.03
N GLY A 271 -22.88 -3.20 -12.56
CA GLY A 271 -22.32 -4.42 -11.97
C GLY A 271 -22.77 -4.72 -10.53
N ALA A 272 -23.27 -3.73 -9.78
CA ALA A 272 -23.68 -3.91 -8.39
C ALA A 272 -25.02 -4.66 -8.26
N SER A 273 -25.93 -4.50 -9.23
CA SER A 273 -27.24 -5.18 -9.27
C SER A 273 -27.18 -6.69 -9.56
N GLY A 274 -26.01 -7.25 -9.87
CA GLY A 274 -25.83 -8.66 -10.21
C GLY A 274 -25.25 -9.55 -9.10
N ALA A 275 -25.13 -9.05 -7.86
CA ALA A 275 -24.43 -9.73 -6.75
C ALA A 275 -25.36 -10.11 -5.57
N GLN A 276 -26.68 -10.16 -5.78
CA GLN A 276 -27.69 -10.58 -4.79
C GLN A 276 -28.52 -11.78 -5.27
N GLY A 277 -27.96 -12.62 -6.14
CA GLY A 277 -28.54 -13.90 -6.59
C GLY A 277 -27.76 -15.08 -6.04
#